data_AF-U5MR21-F1
#
_entry.id   AF-U5MR21-F1
#
_cell.length_a   1.000
_cell.length_b   1.000
_cell.length_c   1.000
_cell.angle_alpha   90.00
_cell.angle_beta   90.00
_cell.angle_gamma   90.00
#
_symmetry.space_group_name_H-M   'P 1'
#
loop_
_entity.id
_entity.type
_entity.pdbx_description
1 polymer ?
#
loop_
_entity_poly.entity_id
_entity_poly.type
_entity_poly.pdbx_seq_one_letter_code
_entity_poly.pdbx_strand_id
1 'polypeptide(L)'
;MKKTINEFYAYNGNMGLSNFCKGKNMTKSQFHYFKKKLNINKETVIFHAVSLNEDANIIKSTETSAANEVIISIRKAKIHIPSSEILLISSIIKELMAKC
;
A
#
# COMPACT_ATOMS: atom_id res chain seq x y z
N MET A 1 19.62 26.47 8.40
CA MET A 1 18.85 25.28 7.94
C MET A 1 18.32 24.39 9.05
N LYS A 2 19.10 23.97 10.05
CA LYS A 2 18.57 23.13 11.16
C LYS A 2 17.33 23.75 11.85
N LYS A 3 17.43 25.03 12.21
CA LYS A 3 16.32 25.82 12.79
C LYS A 3 15.07 25.82 11.90
N THR A 4 15.24 26.10 10.60
CA THR A 4 14.15 26.13 9.62
C THR A 4 13.43 24.80 9.49
N ILE A 5 14.16 23.67 9.52
CA ILE A 5 13.53 22.34 9.43
C ILE A 5 12.77 22.02 10.73
N ASN A 6 13.33 22.37 11.90
CA ASN A 6 12.63 22.19 13.17
C ASN A 6 11.38 23.08 13.28
N GLU A 7 11.43 24.31 12.76
CA GLU A 7 10.26 25.19 12.64
C GLU A 7 9.13 24.51 11.87
N PHE A 8 9.43 23.80 10.77
CA PHE A 8 8.40 23.05 10.02
C PHE A 8 7.69 22.01 10.89
N TYR A 9 8.43 21.22 11.67
CA TYR A 9 7.83 20.19 12.52
C TYR A 9 7.06 20.77 13.72
N ALA A 10 7.40 21.98 14.16
CA ALA A 10 6.65 22.68 15.21
C ALA A 10 5.21 23.05 14.78
N TYR A 11 4.93 23.08 13.46
CA TYR A 11 3.57 23.34 12.96
C TYR A 11 2.62 22.14 13.07
N ASN A 12 3.07 20.96 13.52
CA ASN A 12 2.23 19.76 13.79
C ASN A 12 1.17 19.45 12.71
N GLY A 13 1.51 19.63 11.42
CA GLY A 13 0.61 19.32 10.31
C GLY A 13 -0.34 20.45 9.88
N ASN A 14 -0.39 21.58 10.59
CA ASN A 14 -1.23 22.74 10.22
C ASN A 14 -0.74 23.45 8.95
N MET A 15 0.52 23.24 8.54
CA MET A 15 1.10 23.84 7.35
C MET A 15 1.71 22.77 6.45
N GLY A 16 1.20 22.64 5.23
CA GLY A 16 1.75 21.72 4.24
C GLY A 16 3.17 22.11 3.82
N LEU A 17 4.04 21.11 3.59
CA LEU A 17 5.45 21.30 3.23
C LEU A 17 5.63 22.25 2.04
N SER A 18 4.72 22.22 1.06
CA SER A 18 4.78 23.09 -0.11
C SER A 18 4.61 24.57 0.23
N ASN A 19 3.69 24.90 1.13
CA ASN A 19 3.44 26.28 1.55
C ASN A 19 4.57 26.77 2.46
N PHE A 20 5.07 25.90 3.34
CA PHE A 20 6.23 26.20 4.17
C PHE A 20 7.47 26.52 3.32
N CYS A 21 7.75 25.69 2.31
CA CYS A 21 8.88 25.88 1.39
C CYS A 21 8.76 27.19 0.59
N LYS A 22 7.57 27.56 0.12
CA LYS A 22 7.32 28.85 -0.54
C LYS A 22 7.65 30.04 0.37
N GLY A 23 7.16 30.03 1.61
CA GLY A 23 7.41 31.12 2.57
C GLY A 23 8.88 31.26 3.00
N LYS A 24 9.68 30.21 2.83
CA LYS A 24 11.12 30.21 3.15
C LYS A 24 12.02 30.29 1.91
N ASN A 25 11.48 30.57 0.71
CA ASN A 25 12.21 30.61 -0.56
C ASN A 25 13.10 29.38 -0.79
N MET A 26 12.55 28.19 -0.53
CA MET A 26 13.27 26.93 -0.64
C MET A 26 12.47 25.92 -1.46
N THR A 27 13.15 25.02 -2.17
CA THR A 27 12.50 23.90 -2.86
C THR A 27 12.30 22.69 -1.93
N LYS A 28 11.33 21.82 -2.25
CA LYS A 28 11.12 20.58 -1.50
C LYS A 28 12.39 19.72 -1.49
N SER A 29 13.11 19.65 -2.61
CA SER A 29 14.37 18.89 -2.73
C SER A 29 15.44 19.42 -1.77
N GLN A 30 15.60 20.74 -1.67
CA GLN A 30 16.52 21.37 -0.71
C GLN A 30 16.10 21.05 0.74
N PHE A 31 14.81 21.12 1.05
CA PHE A 31 14.29 20.74 2.36
C PHE A 31 14.68 19.29 2.73
N HIS A 32 14.40 18.33 1.85
CA HIS A 32 14.72 16.92 2.08
C HIS A 32 16.23 16.67 2.14
N TYR A 33 17.02 17.33 1.30
CA TYR A 33 18.48 17.26 1.33
C TYR A 33 19.04 17.70 2.68
N PHE A 34 18.63 18.87 3.18
CA PHE A 34 19.09 19.37 4.47
C PHE A 34 18.54 18.56 5.64
N LYS A 35 17.30 18.05 5.56
CA LYS A 35 16.73 17.12 6.56
C LYS A 35 17.63 15.90 6.72
N LYS A 36 17.96 15.24 5.59
CA LYS A 36 18.83 14.06 5.55
C LYS A 36 20.25 14.39 6.01
N LYS A 37 20.85 15.46 5.49
CA LYS A 37 22.22 15.88 5.84
C LYS A 37 22.39 16.22 7.32
N LEU A 38 21.36 16.77 7.95
CA LEU A 38 21.39 17.18 9.36
C LEU A 38 20.85 16.11 10.31
N ASN A 39 20.48 14.92 9.82
CA ASN A 39 19.87 13.83 10.59
C ASN A 39 18.67 14.28 11.44
N ILE A 40 17.90 15.26 10.94
CA ILE A 40 16.70 15.76 11.62
C ILE A 40 15.57 14.80 11.31
N ASN A 41 15.04 14.15 12.35
CA ASN A 41 14.15 13.00 12.24
C ASN A 41 14.80 11.87 11.44
N LYS A 42 15.79 11.18 12.04
CA LYS A 42 16.02 9.77 11.71
C LYS A 42 14.70 9.07 11.99
N GLU A 43 13.89 8.96 10.95
CA GLU A 43 12.58 8.31 11.00
C GLU A 43 12.84 6.90 11.55
N THR A 44 12.35 6.65 12.76
CA THR A 44 12.01 5.30 13.16
C THR A 44 11.11 4.78 12.05
N VAL A 45 11.41 3.60 11.50
CA VAL A 45 10.56 3.01 10.46
C VAL A 45 9.19 2.80 11.09
N ILE A 46 8.23 3.68 10.76
CA ILE A 46 6.86 3.58 11.27
C ILE A 46 6.10 2.69 10.30
N PHE A 47 5.98 1.41 10.66
CA PHE A 47 5.07 0.51 9.98
C PHE A 47 3.65 0.99 10.23
N HIS A 48 2.99 1.45 9.17
CA HIS A 48 1.57 1.77 9.22
C HIS A 48 0.81 0.50 8.87
N ALA A 49 -0.02 0.04 9.80
CA ALA A 49 -0.95 -1.05 9.52
C ALA A 49 -1.90 -0.58 8.39
N VAL A 50 -1.95 -1.36 7.31
CA VAL A 50 -2.93 -1.14 6.25
C VAL A 50 -4.17 -1.92 6.63
N SER A 51 -5.26 -1.21 6.96
CA SER A 51 -6.57 -1.83 7.04
C SER A 51 -7.02 -2.15 5.62
N LEU A 52 -7.15 -3.44 5.30
CA LEU A 52 -7.93 -3.84 4.14
C LEU A 52 -9.37 -3.45 4.46
N ASN A 53 -9.91 -2.46 3.74
CA ASN A 53 -11.32 -2.15 3.88
C ASN A 53 -12.08 -3.45 3.61
N GLU A 54 -12.78 -3.96 4.62
CA GLU A 54 -13.90 -4.86 4.47
C GLU A 54 -15.05 -4.05 3.85
N ASP A 55 -14.82 -3.51 2.65
CA ASP A 55 -15.93 -3.26 1.76
C ASP A 55 -16.43 -4.66 1.45
N ALA A 56 -17.41 -5.08 2.25
CA ALA A 56 -18.31 -6.16 1.95
C ALA A 56 -18.91 -5.81 0.58
N ASN A 57 -18.18 -6.17 -0.47
CA ASN A 57 -18.72 -6.40 -1.77
C ASN A 57 -19.79 -7.45 -1.48
N ILE A 58 -21.02 -6.97 -1.36
CA ILE A 58 -22.22 -7.78 -1.45
C ILE A 58 -22.06 -8.45 -2.81
N ILE A 59 -21.47 -9.65 -2.80
CA ILE A 59 -21.48 -10.55 -3.93
C ILE A 59 -22.96 -10.80 -4.08
N LYS A 60 -23.58 -10.08 -5.03
CA LYS A 60 -24.89 -10.44 -5.53
C LYS A 60 -24.72 -11.88 -5.99
N SER A 61 -25.21 -12.81 -5.18
CA SER A 61 -25.37 -14.21 -5.54
C SER A 61 -26.33 -14.23 -6.70
N THR A 62 -25.81 -13.97 -7.89
CA THR A 62 -26.43 -14.42 -9.11
C THR A 62 -26.35 -15.93 -9.03
N GLU A 63 -27.50 -16.56 -9.09
CA GLU A 63 -27.67 -18.00 -9.09
C GLU A 63 -26.86 -18.58 -10.26
N THR A 64 -25.59 -18.90 -10.01
CA THR A 64 -24.78 -19.64 -10.98
C THR A 64 -24.92 -21.11 -10.67
N SER A 65 -25.58 -21.80 -11.61
CA SER A 65 -25.55 -23.24 -11.80
C SER A 65 -24.18 -23.82 -11.41
N ALA A 66 -24.19 -25.00 -10.79
CA ALA A 66 -23.01 -25.75 -10.32
C ALA A 66 -21.73 -25.35 -11.08
N ALA A 67 -20.87 -24.56 -10.43
CA ALA A 67 -19.72 -23.95 -11.06
C ALA A 67 -18.74 -25.06 -11.47
N ASN A 68 -18.70 -25.37 -12.78
CA ASN A 68 -17.76 -26.32 -13.37
C ASN A 68 -16.34 -25.78 -13.47
N GLU A 69 -16.07 -24.59 -12.91
CA GLU A 69 -14.77 -23.93 -12.95
C GLU A 69 -14.43 -23.23 -11.63
N VAL A 70 -13.14 -23.24 -11.30
CA VAL A 70 -12.48 -22.47 -10.26
C VAL A 70 -11.80 -21.26 -10.90
N ILE A 71 -12.11 -20.06 -10.42
CA ILE A 71 -11.57 -18.81 -10.95
C ILE A 71 -10.60 -18.20 -9.93
N ILE A 72 -9.32 -18.10 -10.29
CA ILE A 72 -8.28 -17.43 -9.50
C ILE A 72 -8.05 -16.03 -10.06
N SER A 73 -8.29 -15.00 -9.25
CA SER A 73 -8.14 -13.60 -9.67
C SER A 73 -6.88 -12.98 -9.07
N ILE A 74 -5.96 -12.52 -9.92
CA ILE A 74 -4.72 -11.82 -9.52
C ILE A 74 -4.72 -10.44 -10.16
N ARG A 75 -5.05 -9.41 -9.37
CA ARG A 75 -5.27 -8.04 -9.86
C ARG A 75 -6.29 -8.00 -11.02
N LYS A 76 -5.82 -7.74 -12.25
CA LYS A 76 -6.64 -7.69 -13.47
C LYS A 76 -6.63 -9.00 -14.25
N ALA A 77 -5.77 -9.95 -13.88
CA ALA A 77 -5.71 -11.26 -14.51
C ALA A 77 -6.73 -12.21 -13.86
N LYS A 78 -7.45 -12.96 -14.68
CA LYS A 78 -8.37 -14.02 -14.26
C LYS A 78 -7.90 -15.33 -14.88
N ILE A 79 -7.66 -16.33 -14.05
CA ILE A 79 -7.29 -17.67 -14.46
C ILE A 79 -8.51 -18.56 -14.24
N HIS A 80 -8.96 -19.21 -15.31
CA HIS A 80 -10.10 -20.13 -15.29
C HIS A 80 -9.57 -21.56 -15.30
N ILE A 81 -9.95 -22.36 -14.31
CA ILE A 81 -9.52 -23.75 -14.16
C ILE A 81 -10.78 -24.64 -14.09
N PRO A 82 -10.96 -25.62 -14.97
CA PRO A 82 -12.08 -26.56 -14.84
C PRO A 82 -12.04 -27.32 -13.51
N SER A 83 -13.19 -27.49 -12.86
CA SER A 83 -13.31 -28.25 -11.59
C SER A 83 -12.96 -29.73 -11.74
N SER A 84 -12.89 -30.24 -12.97
CA SER A 84 -12.40 -31.59 -13.28
C SER A 84 -10.89 -31.76 -13.05
N GLU A 85 -10.11 -30.67 -13.03
CA GLU A 85 -8.65 -30.70 -12.89
C GLU A 85 -8.21 -30.60 -11.42
N ILE A 86 -8.70 -31.52 -10.59
CA ILE A 86 -8.48 -31.53 -9.13
C ILE A 86 -6.98 -31.55 -8.76
N LEU A 87 -6.15 -32.27 -9.53
CA LEU A 87 -4.71 -32.36 -9.28
C LEU A 87 -4.00 -31.02 -9.45
N LEU A 88 -4.37 -30.27 -10.50
CA LEU A 88 -3.79 -28.96 -10.77
C LEU A 88 -4.20 -27.97 -9.67
N ILE A 89 -5.48 -27.95 -9.30
CA ILE A 89 -6.01 -27.12 -8.21
C ILE A 89 -5.29 -27.45 -6.90
N SER A 90 -5.15 -28.74 -6.56
CA SER A 90 -4.44 -29.16 -5.36
C SER A 90 -2.96 -28.77 -5.37
N SER A 91 -2.28 -28.81 -6.51
CA SER A 91 -0.87 -28.43 -6.61
C SER A 91 -0.70 -26.93 -6.37
N ILE A 92 -1.55 -26.11 -7.00
CA ILE A 92 -1.54 -24.65 -6.84
C ILE A 92 -1.75 -24.27 -5.36
N ILE A 93 -2.75 -24.87 -4.69
CA ILE A 93 -3.02 -24.59 -3.28
C ILE A 93 -1.83 -24.99 -2.40
N LYS A 94 -1.21 -26.15 -2.64
CA LYS A 94 -0.03 -26.60 -1.89
C LYS A 94 1.15 -25.65 -2.06
N GLU A 95 1.42 -25.19 -3.28
CA GLU A 95 2.51 -24.25 -3.55
C GLU A 95 2.26 -22.89 -2.89
N LEU A 96 1.02 -22.38 -2.95
CA LEU A 96 0.64 -21.14 -2.26
C LEU A 96 0.84 -21.26 -0.75
N MET A 97 0.41 -22.37 -0.14
CA MET A 97 0.61 -22.62 1.30
C MET A 97 2.09 -22.75 1.69
N ALA A 98 2.96 -23.22 0.80
CA ALA A 98 4.39 -23.36 1.08
C ALA A 98 5.19 -22.05 0.91
N LYS A 99 4.63 -21.06 0.21
CA LYS A 99 5.26 -19.76 -0.07
C LYS A 99 4.81 -18.65 0.88
N CYS A 100 3.75 -18.88 1.66
CA CYS A 100 3.26 -18.00 2.73
C CYS A 100 3.73 -18.50 4.10
#